data_AF-A0A0G1R6A7-F1
#
_entry.id   AF-A0A0G1R6A7-F1
#
_cell.length_a   1.000
_cell.length_b   1.000
_cell.length_c   1.000
_cell.angle_alpha   90.00
_cell.angle_beta   90.00
_cell.angle_gamma   90.00
#
_symmetry.space_group_name_H-M   'P 1'
#
loop_
_entity.id
_entity.type
_entity.pdbx_description
1 polymer ?
#
loop_
_entity_poly.entity_id
_entity_poly.type
_entity_poly.pdbx_seq_one_letter_code
_entity_poly.pdbx_strand_id
1 'polypeptide(L)'
;MVYWRGIDWNTSEHAYMAAKFDDPLIVARIRYSRSGMEAKKLAEMYASKIVPDWDDKKLQIMEEIVRAKLAQHPFIQKKLRQTGALEMVEDSPTDSFWGRGPDWKGENHLGKIWMKLRDELGFEAGT
;
A
#
# COMPACT_ATOMS: atom_id res chain seq x y z
N MET A 1 -8.45 -0.82 8.51
CA MET A 1 -7.44 -1.38 9.44
C MET A 1 -6.67 -2.48 8.74
N VAL A 2 -5.39 -2.64 9.06
CA VAL A 2 -4.54 -3.75 8.62
C VAL A 2 -3.62 -4.15 9.76
N TYR A 3 -3.62 -5.42 10.12
CA TYR A 3 -2.63 -6.01 11.02
C TYR A 3 -1.39 -6.40 10.21
N TRP A 4 -0.25 -5.79 10.47
CA TRP A 4 0.99 -6.05 9.72
C TRP A 4 2.19 -5.96 10.65
N ARG A 5 3.07 -6.97 10.57
CA ARG A 5 4.27 -7.14 11.41
C ARG A 5 3.99 -6.99 12.91
N GLY A 6 2.93 -7.63 13.40
CA GLY A 6 2.59 -7.63 14.82
C GLY A 6 1.79 -6.41 15.29
N ILE A 7 1.47 -5.47 14.40
CA ILE A 7 0.89 -4.17 14.75
C ILE A 7 -0.41 -3.92 13.99
N ASP A 8 -1.45 -3.46 14.70
CA ASP A 8 -2.66 -2.91 14.08
C ASP A 8 -2.45 -1.47 13.61
N TRP A 9 -2.71 -1.26 12.32
CA TRP A 9 -2.64 0.03 11.64
C TRP A 9 -4.02 0.45 11.15
N ASN A 10 -4.38 1.72 11.35
CA ASN A 10 -5.68 2.25 10.92
C ASN A 10 -5.91 2.09 9.41
N THR A 11 -4.88 2.37 8.60
CA THR A 11 -4.89 2.18 7.15
C THR A 11 -3.54 1.63 6.66
N SER A 12 -3.51 1.12 5.42
CA SER A 12 -2.26 0.76 4.73
C SER A 12 -1.28 1.94 4.65
N GLU A 13 -1.80 3.16 4.47
CA GLU A 13 -1.00 4.38 4.44
C GLU A 13 -0.23 4.60 5.75
N HIS A 14 -0.85 4.35 6.91
CA HIS A 14 -0.15 4.46 8.19
C HIS A 14 1.00 3.44 8.28
N ALA A 15 0.74 2.18 7.93
CA ALA A 15 1.74 1.12 7.96
C ALA A 15 2.92 1.44 7.02
N TYR A 16 2.61 1.86 5.80
CA TYR A 16 3.61 2.16 4.78
C TYR A 16 4.45 3.41 5.11
N MET A 17 3.81 4.46 5.62
CA MET A 17 4.51 5.67 6.04
C MET A 17 5.37 5.44 7.29
N ALA A 18 4.92 4.62 8.23
CA ALA A 18 5.71 4.26 9.40
C ALA A 18 6.92 3.37 9.06
N ALA A 19 6.77 2.48 8.07
CA ALA A 19 7.84 1.56 7.65
C ALA A 19 9.08 2.26 7.06
N LYS A 20 9.00 3.57 6.78
CA LYS A 20 10.12 4.40 6.34
C LYS A 20 11.13 4.70 7.44
N PHE A 21 10.82 4.43 8.71
CA PHE A 21 11.58 4.91 9.86
C PHE A 21 11.88 3.80 10.86
N ASP A 22 13.10 3.81 11.42
CA ASP A 22 13.46 2.99 12.58
C ASP A 22 13.26 3.73 13.91
N ASP A 23 13.13 5.07 13.88
CA ASP A 23 12.91 5.90 15.07
C ASP A 23 11.51 5.62 15.66
N PRO A 24 11.42 4.98 16.85
CA PRO A 24 10.15 4.54 17.41
C PRO A 24 9.22 5.70 17.75
N LEU A 25 9.76 6.91 18.00
CA LEU A 25 8.93 8.10 18.27
C LEU A 25 8.23 8.59 17.00
N ILE A 26 8.90 8.50 15.85
CA ILE A 26 8.30 8.86 14.55
C ILE A 26 7.25 7.83 14.16
N VAL A 27 7.58 6.54 14.29
CA VAL A 27 6.66 5.43 14.05
C VAL A 27 5.39 5.59 14.89
N ALA A 28 5.52 5.89 16.18
CA ALA A 28 4.37 6.13 17.06
C ALA A 28 3.54 7.36 16.63
N ARG A 29 4.19 8.48 16.29
CA ARG A 29 3.49 9.70 15.80
C ARG A 29 2.66 9.42 14.54
N ILE A 30 3.23 8.67 13.59
CA ILE A 30 2.53 8.29 12.36
C ILE A 30 1.37 7.36 12.70
N ARG A 31 1.61 6.32 13.52
CA ARG A 31 0.60 5.32 13.91
C ARG A 31 -0.64 5.95 14.52
N TYR A 32 -0.47 6.93 15.41
CA TYR A 32 -1.57 7.58 16.14
C TYR A 32 -2.09 8.85 15.48
N SER A 33 -1.64 9.17 14.26
CA SER A 33 -2.21 10.27 13.48
C SER A 33 -3.67 10.00 13.10
N ARG A 34 -4.42 11.06 12.79
CA ARG A 34 -5.89 10.99 12.67
C ARG A 34 -6.33 10.38 11.34
N SER A 35 -5.46 10.36 10.34
CA SER A 35 -5.80 9.91 8.98
C SER A 35 -4.56 9.49 8.20
N GLY A 36 -4.74 8.70 7.14
CA GLY A 36 -3.64 8.34 6.24
C GLY A 36 -2.97 9.57 5.61
N MET A 37 -3.74 10.63 5.33
CA MET A 37 -3.20 11.89 4.83
C MET A 37 -2.27 12.56 5.85
N GLU A 38 -2.63 12.52 7.13
CA GLU A 38 -1.77 13.06 8.19
C GLU A 38 -0.54 12.18 8.43
N ALA A 39 -0.68 10.85 8.37
CA ALA A 39 0.43 9.90 8.39
C ALA A 39 1.47 10.21 7.29
N LYS A 40 0.99 10.46 6.07
CA LYS A 40 1.84 10.86 4.93
C LYS A 40 2.55 12.19 5.18
N LYS A 41 1.81 13.22 5.60
CA LYS A 41 2.40 14.54 5.93
C LYS A 41 3.46 14.44 7.03
N LEU A 42 3.20 13.64 8.06
CA LEU A 42 4.17 13.38 9.13
C LEU A 42 5.44 12.72 8.59
N ALA A 43 5.32 11.69 7.75
CA ALA A 43 6.48 11.06 7.13
C ALA A 43 7.27 12.05 6.26
N GLU A 44 6.60 12.91 5.49
CA GLU A 44 7.26 13.94 4.68
C GLU A 44 8.02 14.96 5.54
N MET A 45 7.48 15.35 6.70
CA MET A 45 8.19 16.25 7.65
C MET A 45 9.47 15.64 8.23
N TYR A 46 9.56 14.30 8.28
CA TYR A 46 10.77 13.59 8.74
C TYR A 46 11.58 12.99 7.58
N ALA A 47 11.45 13.49 6.35
CA ALA A 47 12.10 12.90 5.17
C ALA A 47 13.62 12.66 5.34
N SER A 48 14.32 13.51 6.10
CA SER A 48 15.76 13.36 6.40
C SER A 48 16.11 12.16 7.30
N LYS A 49 15.12 11.50 7.89
CA LYS A 49 15.26 10.34 8.76
C LYS A 49 14.77 9.04 8.14
N ILE A 50 14.38 9.06 6.85
CA ILE A 50 14.01 7.84 6.14
C ILE A 50 15.20 6.89 6.11
N VAL A 51 14.95 5.59 6.29
CA VAL A 51 16.00 4.56 6.26
C VAL A 51 16.77 4.59 4.93
N PRO A 52 18.10 4.40 4.92
CA PRO A 52 18.93 4.63 3.72
C PRO A 52 18.56 3.79 2.48
N ASP A 53 17.99 2.59 2.67
CA ASP A 53 17.67 1.61 1.61
C ASP A 53 16.16 1.52 1.33
N TRP A 54 15.43 2.60 1.60
CA TRP A 54 13.99 2.64 1.43
C TRP A 54 13.55 2.34 -0.02
N ASP A 55 14.24 2.89 -1.02
CA ASP A 55 13.86 2.71 -2.41
C ASP A 55 13.94 1.25 -2.89
N ASP A 56 14.84 0.45 -2.31
CA ASP A 56 14.98 -0.97 -2.60
C ASP A 56 13.87 -1.81 -1.94
N LYS A 57 13.31 -1.32 -0.82
CA LYS A 57 12.32 -2.06 -0.01
C LYS A 57 10.87 -1.65 -0.26
N LYS A 58 10.62 -0.45 -0.77
CA LYS A 58 9.28 0.16 -0.83
C LYS A 58 8.24 -0.70 -1.56
N LEU A 59 8.63 -1.37 -2.65
CA LEU A 59 7.74 -2.27 -3.41
C LEU A 59 7.37 -3.50 -2.59
N GLN A 60 8.37 -4.18 -2.03
CA GLN A 60 8.15 -5.36 -1.20
C GLN A 60 7.28 -5.03 0.02
N ILE A 61 7.57 -3.92 0.72
CA ILE A 61 6.80 -3.49 1.89
C ILE A 61 5.34 -3.18 1.52
N MET A 62 5.10 -2.49 0.41
CA MET A 62 3.73 -2.25 -0.06
C MET A 62 3.02 -3.57 -0.38
N GLU A 63 3.67 -4.49 -1.08
CA GLU A 63 3.09 -5.81 -1.38
C GLU A 63 2.72 -6.56 -0.09
N GLU A 64 3.62 -6.60 0.91
CA GLU A 64 3.35 -7.24 2.20
C GLU A 64 2.10 -6.64 2.89
N ILE A 65 1.99 -5.31 2.89
CA ILE A 65 0.85 -4.60 3.51
C ILE A 65 -0.45 -4.87 2.75
N VAL A 66 -0.42 -4.81 1.41
CA VAL A 66 -1.59 -5.05 0.57
C VAL A 66 -2.04 -6.51 0.69
N ARG A 67 -1.10 -7.45 0.69
CA ARG A 67 -1.35 -8.88 0.93
C ARG A 67 -1.97 -9.14 2.29
N ALA A 68 -1.44 -8.52 3.35
CA ALA A 68 -2.02 -8.62 4.69
C ALA A 68 -3.45 -8.08 4.73
N LYS A 69 -3.70 -6.92 4.12
CA LYS A 69 -5.04 -6.34 3.99
C LYS A 69 -5.97 -7.24 3.19
N LEU A 70 -5.51 -7.82 2.10
CA LEU A 70 -6.30 -8.74 1.28
C LEU A 70 -6.70 -9.98 2.10
N ALA A 71 -5.76 -10.60 2.80
CA ALA A 71 -6.01 -11.79 3.63
C ALA A 71 -7.00 -11.52 4.77
N GLN A 72 -6.99 -10.33 5.35
CA GLN A 72 -7.84 -9.96 6.50
C GLN A 72 -9.25 -9.53 6.13
N HIS A 73 -9.50 -9.15 4.88
CA HIS A 73 -10.76 -8.52 4.47
C HIS A 73 -11.43 -9.29 3.32
N PRO A 74 -12.31 -10.28 3.62
CA PRO A 74 -12.98 -11.11 2.60
C PRO A 74 -13.76 -10.31 1.55
N PHE A 75 -14.31 -9.16 1.93
CA PHE A 75 -14.97 -8.25 0.98
C PHE A 75 -14.01 -7.72 -0.09
N ILE A 76 -12.76 -7.41 0.28
CA ILE A 76 -11.74 -6.97 -0.68
C ILE A 76 -11.35 -8.12 -1.59
N GLN A 77 -11.20 -9.34 -1.07
CA GLN A 77 -10.93 -10.53 -1.90
C GLN A 77 -12.02 -10.74 -2.96
N LYS A 78 -13.29 -10.68 -2.54
CA LYS A 78 -14.43 -10.78 -3.46
C LYS A 78 -14.38 -9.69 -4.53
N LYS A 79 -14.15 -8.44 -4.14
CA LYS A 79 -14.08 -7.31 -5.09
C LYS A 79 -12.90 -7.44 -6.05
N LEU A 80 -11.76 -7.91 -5.57
CA LEU A 80 -10.57 -8.13 -6.39
C LEU A 80 -10.79 -9.24 -7.42
N ARG A 81 -11.44 -10.35 -7.04
CA ARG A 81 -11.82 -11.42 -7.99
C ARG A 81 -12.81 -10.94 -9.06
N GLN A 82 -13.75 -10.08 -8.67
CA GLN A 82 -14.74 -9.50 -9.58
C GLN A 82 -14.13 -8.61 -10.67
N THR A 83 -12.89 -8.14 -10.53
CA THR A 83 -12.22 -7.40 -11.61
C THR A 83 -11.88 -8.30 -12.79
N GLY A 84 -11.91 -9.63 -12.62
CA GLY A 84 -11.59 -10.58 -13.69
C GLY A 84 -10.18 -10.35 -14.23
N ALA A 85 -10.03 -10.30 -15.54
CA ALA A 85 -8.77 -10.01 -16.21
C ALA A 85 -8.55 -8.52 -16.50
N LEU A 86 -9.41 -7.62 -15.98
CA LEU A 86 -9.27 -6.19 -16.25
C LEU A 86 -7.98 -5.64 -15.64
N GLU A 87 -7.37 -4.70 -16.36
CA GLU A 87 -6.24 -3.94 -15.86
C GLU A 87 -6.69 -3.05 -14.69
N MET A 88 -5.91 -3.04 -13.62
CA MET A 88 -6.12 -2.17 -12.47
C MET A 88 -5.09 -1.05 -12.48
N VAL A 89 -5.56 0.18 -12.49
CA VAL A 89 -4.71 1.37 -12.53
C VAL A 89 -5.04 2.25 -11.32
N GLU A 90 -4.02 2.61 -10.55
CA GLU A 90 -4.16 3.61 -9.48
C GLU A 90 -4.31 5.00 -10.11
N ASP A 91 -5.48 5.62 -9.92
CA ASP A 91 -5.84 6.94 -10.45
C ASP A 91 -5.19 8.07 -9.65
N SER A 92 -3.86 8.10 -9.67
CA SER A 92 -3.04 9.18 -9.10
C SER A 92 -2.42 10.00 -10.22
N PRO A 93 -2.97 11.19 -10.57
CA PRO A 93 -2.47 12.02 -11.65
C PRO A 93 -1.10 12.65 -11.38
N THR A 94 -0.60 12.59 -10.15
CA THR A 94 0.67 13.22 -9.75
C THR A 94 1.74 12.22 -9.33
N ASP A 95 1.38 10.95 -9.14
CA ASP A 95 2.30 9.89 -8.72
C ASP A 95 2.51 8.91 -9.87
N SER A 96 3.58 9.13 -10.64
CA SER A 96 3.96 8.25 -11.75
C SER A 96 4.63 6.95 -11.29
N PHE A 97 5.00 6.80 -10.01
CA PHE A 97 5.60 5.55 -9.54
C PHE A 97 4.50 4.57 -9.12
N TRP A 98 3.62 5.00 -8.22
CA TRP A 98 2.56 4.12 -7.71
C TRP A 98 1.35 4.03 -8.64
N GLY A 99 1.03 5.10 -9.37
CA GLY A 99 -0.15 5.18 -10.22
C GLY A 99 0.14 5.62 -11.64
N ARG A 100 -0.91 6.10 -12.30
CA ARG A 100 -0.88 6.45 -13.73
C ARG A 100 -0.08 7.70 -14.08
N GLY A 101 0.22 8.57 -13.11
CA GLY A 101 0.86 9.85 -13.37
C GLY A 101 0.05 10.80 -14.27
N PRO A 102 0.65 11.92 -14.69
CA PRO A 102 -0.07 13.02 -15.35
C PRO A 102 -0.55 12.67 -16.77
N ASP A 103 0.13 11.76 -17.45
CA ASP A 103 -0.07 11.43 -18.86
C ASP A 103 -0.47 9.96 -19.11
N TRP A 104 -0.89 9.23 -18.06
CA TRP A 104 -1.23 7.81 -18.10
C TRP A 104 -0.05 6.86 -18.42
N LYS A 105 1.19 7.34 -18.34
CA LYS A 105 2.41 6.53 -18.57
C LYS A 105 3.17 6.20 -17.29
N GLY A 106 2.56 6.42 -16.13
CA GLY A 106 3.13 6.02 -14.84
C GLY A 106 3.32 4.50 -14.74
N GLU A 107 4.24 4.10 -13.88
CA GLU A 107 4.65 2.71 -13.67
C GLU A 107 3.54 1.85 -13.06
N ASN A 108 2.53 2.46 -12.43
CA ASN A 108 1.35 1.79 -11.88
C ASN A 108 1.69 0.59 -10.95
N HIS A 109 2.72 0.74 -10.11
CA HIS A 109 3.19 -0.36 -9.25
C HIS A 109 2.10 -0.87 -8.30
N LEU A 110 1.23 0.02 -7.78
CA LEU A 110 0.16 -0.41 -6.88
C LEU A 110 -0.88 -1.27 -7.61
N GLY A 111 -1.27 -0.86 -8.83
CA GLY A 111 -2.15 -1.65 -9.69
C GLY A 111 -1.55 -3.02 -10.02
N LYS A 112 -0.25 -3.06 -10.37
CA LYS A 112 0.49 -4.30 -10.62
C LYS A 112 0.54 -5.23 -9.41
N ILE A 113 0.73 -4.70 -8.19
CA ILE A 113 0.66 -5.48 -6.96
C ILE A 113 -0.73 -6.10 -6.78
N TRP A 114 -1.81 -5.34 -6.97
CA TRP A 114 -3.16 -5.87 -6.87
C TRP A 114 -3.44 -6.96 -7.90
N MET A 115 -2.99 -6.78 -9.15
CA MET A 115 -3.14 -7.79 -10.21
C MET A 115 -2.35 -9.06 -9.88
N LYS A 116 -1.09 -8.94 -9.43
CA LYS A 116 -0.30 -10.08 -8.96
C LYS A 116 -1.04 -10.86 -7.86
N LEU A 117 -1.55 -10.17 -6.85
CA LEU A 117 -2.27 -10.79 -5.73
C LEU A 117 -3.60 -11.41 -6.16
N ARG A 118 -4.29 -10.82 -7.13
CA ARG A 118 -5.50 -11.41 -7.74
C ARG A 118 -5.17 -12.74 -8.39
N ASP A 119 -4.10 -12.80 -9.17
CA ASP A 119 -3.72 -14.00 -9.92
C ASP A 119 -3.32 -15.13 -8.95
N GLU A 120 -2.66 -14.80 -7.83
CA GLU A 120 -2.35 -15.76 -6.76
C GLU A 120 -3.59 -16.27 -5.99
N LEU A 121 -4.64 -15.45 -5.85
CA LEU A 121 -5.90 -15.88 -5.23
C LEU A 121 -6.66 -16.91 -6.07
N GLY A 122 -6.37 -16.99 -7.37
CA GLY A 122 -7.13 -17.77 -8.34
C GLY A 122 -8.54 -17.21 -8.59
N PHE A 123 -9.11 -17.63 -9.73
CA PHE A 123 -10.51 -17.35 -10.05
C PHE A 123 -11.42 -18.34 -9.31
N GLU A 124 -12.51 -17.83 -8.75
CA GLU A 124 -13.68 -18.68 -8.52
C GLU A 124 -14.35 -18.87 -9.88
N ALA A 125 -14.29 -20.09 -10.42
CA ALA A 125 -15.16 -20.45 -11.53
C ALA A 125 -16.60 -20.29 -11.03
N GLY A 126 -17.30 -19.27 -11.53
CA GLY A 126 -18.72 -19.11 -11.25
C GLY A 126 -19.45 -20.35 -11.74
N THR A 127 -19.98 -21.14 -10.80
CA THR A 127 -21.00 -22.18 -11.03
C THR A 127 -22.37 -21.54 -11.14
#